data_AF-A0A7Y2G8B0-F1
#
_entry.id   AF-A0A7Y2G8B0-F1
#
_cell.length_a   1.000
_cell.length_b   1.000
_cell.length_c   1.000
_cell.angle_alpha   90.00
_cell.angle_beta   90.00
_cell.angle_gamma   90.00
#
_symmetry.space_group_name_H-M   'P 1'
#
loop_
_entity.id
_entity.type
_entity.pdbx_description
1 polymer ?
#
loop_
_entity_poly.entity_id
_entity_poly.type
_entity_poly.pdbx_seq_one_letter_code
_entity_poly.pdbx_strand_id
1 'polypeptide(L)'
;MTNHDSVDPAWGHTLRRGAVLGAVAWVVYAVAETVFSSLVPWIAKPGYAYSPVHRGFTLLLFGLYPVLGAIAGALCAAALRMLSGVLRHDAPVAGALSLVIAFDLNLLHIIVLSPYSFESSVMHLVVPAALSLVPIAALLASRTSAAAAERLRFLANPWTAAFFLTGIPWTTLQLLSDKTTALKVAGGVGYAVLILVLAAVVFRAVRSWKTAAVLPVAVLLTLAATMQADHTPHIAGDPPPVPDDADGHPNVILIVLDTTRANRLSLYGYERPTSPNLETFAEGATVYTRAVSSGDMTLTTHGTLFTGLYGRQHGAHRSETTPAGRPLASRFVTVAEMLLAESYWTAAVVGNRGYVTPHFGFDQGFLYFDSRGPVPLFGHVPAYYIRRGIRAALVPFAPRSTFDRVTRHAAAINKEAFDVLDRA
;
A
#
# COMPACT_ATOMS: atom_id res chain seq x y z
N MET A 1 9.46 22.89 -56.29
CA MET A 1 8.30 22.12 -55.78
C MET A 1 8.82 21.06 -54.85
N THR A 2 8.85 21.35 -53.55
CA THR A 2 9.24 20.40 -52.50
C THR A 2 8.02 19.53 -52.21
N ASN A 3 8.11 18.25 -52.61
CA ASN A 3 7.08 17.26 -52.37
C ASN A 3 7.00 17.01 -50.86
N HIS A 4 5.92 17.41 -50.21
CA HIS A 4 5.68 17.07 -48.82
C HIS A 4 5.44 15.56 -48.75
N ASP A 5 6.37 14.85 -48.11
CA ASP A 5 6.25 13.44 -47.72
C ASP A 5 4.93 13.22 -46.98
N SER A 6 3.91 12.73 -47.68
CA SER A 6 2.69 12.26 -47.06
C SER A 6 3.03 10.98 -46.30
N VAL A 7 3.08 11.06 -44.97
CA VAL A 7 3.22 9.89 -44.09
C VAL A 7 2.20 8.83 -44.50
N ASP A 8 2.67 7.62 -44.80
CA ASP A 8 1.81 6.50 -45.24
C ASP A 8 0.63 6.34 -44.26
N PRO A 9 -0.63 6.46 -44.72
CA PRO A 9 -1.82 6.48 -43.88
C PRO A 9 -1.97 5.21 -43.02
N ALA A 10 -1.31 4.11 -43.38
CA ALA A 10 -1.28 2.90 -42.58
C ALA A 10 -0.45 3.04 -41.28
N TRP A 11 0.54 3.94 -41.23
CA TRP A 11 1.25 4.29 -39.99
C TRP A 11 0.34 5.00 -38.99
N GLY A 12 -0.45 5.97 -39.48
CA GLY A 12 -1.42 6.67 -38.64
C GLY A 12 -2.41 5.71 -37.98
N HIS A 13 -2.93 4.75 -38.73
CA HIS A 13 -3.82 3.73 -38.19
C HIS A 13 -3.13 2.79 -37.17
N THR A 14 -1.91 2.32 -37.44
CA THR A 14 -1.15 1.46 -36.52
C THR A 14 -0.85 2.17 -35.19
N LEU A 15 -0.35 3.41 -35.25
CA LEU A 15 -0.02 4.19 -34.06
C LEU A 15 -1.26 4.46 -33.21
N ARG A 16 -2.37 4.85 -33.84
CA ARG A 16 -3.63 5.15 -33.15
C ARG A 16 -4.23 3.91 -32.48
N ARG A 17 -4.20 2.75 -33.15
CA ARG A 17 -4.61 1.47 -32.54
C ARG A 17 -3.69 1.08 -31.38
N GLY A 18 -2.37 1.18 -31.57
CA GLY A 18 -1.39 0.90 -30.53
C GLY A 18 -1.61 1.76 -29.28
N ALA A 19 -1.87 3.05 -29.47
CA ALA A 19 -2.17 3.99 -28.39
C ALA A 19 -3.43 3.59 -27.61
N VAL A 20 -4.53 3.29 -28.29
CA VAL A 20 -5.78 2.88 -27.62
C VAL A 20 -5.58 1.60 -26.82
N LEU A 21 -4.92 0.60 -27.41
CA LEU A 21 -4.70 -0.70 -26.77
C LEU A 21 -3.70 -0.60 -25.61
N GLY A 22 -2.68 0.25 -25.72
CA GLY A 22 -1.75 0.57 -24.64
C GLY A 22 -2.44 1.29 -23.49
N ALA A 23 -3.26 2.31 -23.77
CA ALA A 23 -4.03 3.02 -22.75
C ALA A 23 -4.95 2.07 -21.98
N VAL A 24 -5.70 1.21 -22.69
CA VAL A 24 -6.54 0.18 -22.09
C VAL A 24 -5.72 -0.76 -21.19
N ALA A 25 -4.59 -1.25 -21.68
CA ALA A 25 -3.76 -2.18 -20.93
C ALA A 25 -3.23 -1.57 -19.63
N TRP A 26 -2.80 -0.31 -19.67
CA TRP A 26 -2.30 0.40 -18.50
C TRP A 26 -3.38 0.74 -17.48
N VAL A 27 -4.61 1.01 -17.91
CA VAL A 27 -5.75 1.15 -16.98
C VAL A 27 -6.07 -0.18 -16.31
N VAL A 28 -6.04 -1.29 -17.06
CA VAL A 28 -6.20 -2.63 -16.50
C VAL A 28 -5.12 -2.93 -15.46
N TYR A 29 -3.86 -2.58 -15.76
CA TYR A 29 -2.78 -2.70 -14.79
C TYR A 29 -3.02 -1.83 -13.55
N ALA A 30 -3.45 -0.58 -13.71
CA ALA A 30 -3.76 0.31 -12.58
C ALA A 30 -4.83 -0.29 -11.65
N VAL A 31 -5.86 -0.94 -12.21
CA VAL A 31 -6.88 -1.67 -11.44
C VAL A 31 -6.25 -2.83 -10.68
N ALA A 32 -5.55 -3.74 -11.38
CA ALA A 32 -4.93 -4.91 -10.75
C ALA A 32 -3.92 -4.50 -9.66
N GLU A 33 -3.08 -3.51 -9.96
CA GLU A 33 -2.11 -2.95 -9.03
C GLU A 33 -2.81 -2.41 -7.77
N THR A 34 -3.92 -1.69 -7.92
CA THR A 34 -4.71 -1.17 -6.80
C THR A 34 -5.35 -2.31 -5.99
N VAL A 35 -5.88 -3.34 -6.65
CA VAL A 35 -6.43 -4.52 -5.98
C VAL A 35 -5.36 -5.17 -5.08
N PHE A 36 -4.18 -5.51 -5.61
CA PHE A 36 -3.15 -6.20 -4.84
C PHE A 36 -2.44 -5.31 -3.83
N SER A 37 -2.16 -4.05 -4.16
CA SER A 37 -1.46 -3.15 -3.24
C SER A 37 -2.34 -2.64 -2.10
N SER A 38 -3.66 -2.59 -2.31
CA SER A 38 -4.56 -1.82 -1.46
C SER A 38 -5.75 -2.64 -0.96
N LEU A 39 -6.55 -3.22 -1.87
CA LEU A 39 -7.82 -3.88 -1.50
C LEU A 39 -7.60 -5.25 -0.85
N VAL A 40 -6.71 -6.09 -1.39
CA VAL A 40 -6.47 -7.42 -0.82
C VAL A 40 -5.86 -7.34 0.59
N PRO A 41 -4.84 -6.51 0.87
CA PRO A 41 -4.34 -6.32 2.23
C PRO A 41 -5.42 -5.81 3.20
N TRP A 42 -6.28 -4.89 2.75
CA TRP A 42 -7.41 -4.37 3.54
C TRP A 42 -8.38 -5.49 3.96
N ILE A 43 -8.75 -6.38 3.03
CA ILE A 43 -9.65 -7.50 3.31
C ILE A 43 -8.96 -8.60 4.14
N ALA A 44 -7.69 -8.87 3.87
CA ALA A 44 -6.99 -10.05 4.40
C ALA A 44 -6.31 -9.84 5.76
N LYS A 45 -6.08 -8.59 6.21
CA LYS A 45 -5.33 -8.30 7.44
C LYS A 45 -6.21 -7.56 8.47
N PRO A 46 -6.61 -8.23 9.58
CA PRO A 46 -7.28 -7.58 10.69
C PRO A 46 -6.44 -6.39 11.22
N GLY A 47 -7.08 -5.25 11.49
CA GLY A 47 -6.40 -4.04 12.00
C GLY A 47 -5.61 -3.23 10.96
N TYR A 48 -5.67 -3.57 9.67
CA TYR A 48 -5.07 -2.76 8.60
C TYR A 48 -5.93 -1.52 8.35
N ALA A 49 -5.64 -0.43 9.07
CA ALA A 49 -6.34 0.84 8.90
C ALA A 49 -5.97 1.48 7.55
N TYR A 50 -6.85 1.26 6.57
CA TYR A 50 -6.83 1.94 5.29
C TYR A 50 -7.13 3.42 5.51
N SER A 51 -6.17 4.29 5.29
CA SER A 51 -6.50 5.63 4.82
C SER A 51 -6.70 5.51 3.32
N PRO A 52 -7.73 6.11 2.73
CA PRO A 52 -7.82 6.30 1.29
C PRO A 52 -6.45 6.57 0.72
N VAL A 53 -6.11 5.86 -0.35
CA VAL A 53 -5.21 6.44 -1.34
C VAL A 53 -5.72 7.85 -1.56
N HIS A 54 -4.90 8.86 -1.23
CA HIS A 54 -5.26 10.27 -1.35
C HIS A 54 -6.05 10.44 -2.64
N ARG A 55 -7.30 10.90 -2.55
CA ARG A 55 -8.23 10.86 -3.69
C ARG A 55 -7.60 11.52 -4.94
N GLY A 56 -6.86 12.62 -4.72
CA GLY A 56 -6.09 13.29 -5.77
C GLY A 56 -5.00 12.43 -6.42
N PHE A 57 -4.36 11.52 -5.69
CA PHE A 57 -3.33 10.63 -6.24
C PHE A 57 -3.90 9.40 -6.95
N THR A 58 -4.97 8.78 -6.45
CA THR A 58 -5.69 7.74 -7.23
C THR A 58 -6.13 8.33 -8.56
N LEU A 59 -6.73 9.52 -8.54
CA LEU A 59 -7.12 10.25 -9.74
C LEU A 59 -5.90 10.58 -10.63
N LEU A 60 -4.79 11.01 -10.04
CA LEU A 60 -3.55 11.26 -10.78
C LEU A 60 -3.02 9.99 -11.45
N LEU A 61 -2.95 8.85 -10.76
CA LEU A 61 -2.51 7.58 -11.33
C LEU A 61 -3.46 7.12 -12.43
N PHE A 62 -4.75 7.07 -12.17
CA PHE A 62 -5.74 6.68 -13.18
C PHE A 62 -5.79 7.67 -14.38
N GLY A 63 -5.29 8.90 -14.22
CA GLY A 63 -5.02 9.84 -15.32
C GLY A 63 -3.68 9.60 -16.04
N LEU A 64 -2.60 9.31 -15.31
CA LEU A 64 -1.26 9.08 -15.87
C LEU A 64 -1.14 7.74 -16.59
N TYR A 65 -1.68 6.66 -16.03
CA TYR A 65 -1.63 5.32 -16.61
C TYR A 65 -2.11 5.26 -18.06
N PRO A 66 -3.30 5.77 -18.43
CA PRO A 66 -3.75 5.75 -19.82
C PRO A 66 -2.88 6.61 -20.75
N VAL A 67 -2.33 7.74 -20.27
CA VAL A 67 -1.46 8.62 -21.07
C VAL A 67 -0.12 7.92 -21.36
N LEU A 68 0.54 7.41 -20.33
CA LEU A 68 1.79 6.66 -20.46
C LEU A 68 1.59 5.40 -21.30
N GLY A 69 0.46 4.70 -21.08
CA GLY A 69 0.08 3.53 -21.86
C GLY A 69 -0.17 3.85 -23.32
N ALA A 70 -0.80 4.98 -23.64
CA ALA A 70 -1.00 5.40 -25.02
C ALA A 70 0.34 5.63 -25.74
N ILE A 71 1.28 6.30 -25.08
CA ILE A 71 2.62 6.55 -25.64
C ILE A 71 3.37 5.23 -25.83
N ALA A 72 3.46 4.41 -24.77
CA ALA A 72 4.19 3.15 -24.81
C ALA A 72 3.57 2.15 -25.81
N GLY A 73 2.25 2.09 -25.89
CA GLY A 73 1.52 1.25 -26.84
C GLY A 73 1.72 1.68 -28.29
N ALA A 74 1.74 2.99 -28.57
CA ALA A 74 2.06 3.51 -29.89
C ALA A 74 3.50 3.16 -30.31
N LEU A 75 4.48 3.34 -29.41
CA LEU A 75 5.87 2.99 -29.64
C LEU A 75 6.04 1.48 -29.89
N CYS A 76 5.39 0.64 -29.10
CA CYS A 76 5.42 -0.82 -29.29
C CYS A 76 4.77 -1.22 -30.63
N ALA A 77 3.64 -0.62 -31.00
CA ALA A 77 2.99 -0.88 -32.27
C ALA A 77 3.85 -0.43 -33.47
N ALA A 78 4.55 0.70 -33.34
CA ALA A 78 5.51 1.18 -34.33
C ALA A 78 6.68 0.21 -34.48
N ALA A 79 7.30 -0.22 -33.37
CA ALA A 79 8.40 -1.18 -33.38
C ALA A 79 7.97 -2.52 -34.01
N LEU A 80 6.79 -3.04 -33.64
CA LEU A 80 6.24 -4.26 -34.24
C LEU A 80 5.98 -4.12 -35.74
N ARG A 81 5.59 -2.92 -36.21
CA ARG A 81 5.42 -2.63 -37.64
C ARG A 81 6.76 -2.52 -38.37
N MET A 82 7.77 -1.88 -37.80
CA MET A 82 9.12 -1.86 -38.41
C MET A 82 9.70 -3.27 -38.54
N LEU A 83 9.38 -4.13 -37.57
CA LEU A 83 9.78 -5.52 -37.54
C LEU A 83 8.82 -6.43 -38.32
N SER A 84 7.85 -5.91 -39.07
CA SER A 84 6.82 -6.73 -39.72
C SER A 84 7.33 -7.62 -40.85
N GLY A 85 8.56 -7.39 -41.33
CA GLY A 85 9.27 -8.31 -42.23
C GLY A 85 9.72 -9.61 -41.53
N VAL A 86 9.74 -9.62 -40.19
CA VAL A 86 10.13 -10.74 -39.33
C VAL A 86 8.95 -11.21 -38.46
N LEU A 87 7.98 -10.34 -38.15
CA LEU A 87 6.89 -10.54 -37.19
C LEU A 87 5.50 -10.37 -37.82
N ARG A 88 4.54 -11.26 -37.54
CA ARG A 88 3.13 -11.02 -37.90
C ARG A 88 2.58 -9.84 -37.10
N HIS A 89 1.93 -8.91 -37.82
CA HIS A 89 1.42 -7.67 -37.26
C HIS A 89 0.12 -7.95 -36.48
N ASP A 90 0.15 -7.84 -35.15
CA ASP A 90 -1.07 -7.98 -34.34
C ASP A 90 -1.13 -6.87 -33.28
N ALA A 91 -1.93 -5.82 -33.55
CA ALA A 91 -2.06 -4.65 -32.69
C ALA A 91 -2.45 -4.96 -31.21
N PRO A 92 -3.28 -5.98 -30.89
CA PRO A 92 -3.62 -6.36 -29.52
C PRO A 92 -2.41 -6.70 -28.65
N VAL A 93 -1.33 -7.21 -29.26
CA VAL A 93 -0.09 -7.59 -28.58
C VAL A 93 0.68 -6.38 -28.08
N ALA A 94 0.58 -5.23 -28.76
CA ALA A 94 1.32 -4.02 -28.42
C ALA A 94 0.98 -3.50 -27.01
N GLY A 95 -0.28 -3.63 -26.59
CA GLY A 95 -0.72 -3.19 -25.26
C GLY A 95 -0.09 -4.01 -24.13
N ALA A 96 -0.19 -5.33 -24.20
CA ALA A 96 0.41 -6.23 -23.20
C ALA A 96 1.95 -6.14 -23.21
N LEU A 97 2.57 -6.02 -24.39
CA LEU A 97 4.02 -5.86 -24.52
C LEU A 97 4.49 -4.55 -23.88
N SER A 98 3.74 -3.45 -24.04
CA SER A 98 4.07 -2.17 -23.42
C SER A 98 4.10 -2.25 -21.88
N LEU A 99 3.21 -3.03 -21.27
CA LEU A 99 3.20 -3.28 -19.82
C LEU A 99 4.42 -4.07 -19.39
N VAL A 100 4.72 -5.16 -20.09
CA VAL A 100 5.85 -6.03 -19.76
C VAL A 100 7.17 -5.25 -19.86
N ILE A 101 7.37 -4.50 -20.94
CA ILE A 101 8.55 -3.67 -21.13
C ILE A 101 8.65 -2.62 -20.01
N ALA A 102 7.56 -1.92 -19.70
CA ALA A 102 7.58 -0.92 -18.63
C ALA A 102 7.87 -1.52 -17.25
N PHE A 103 7.34 -2.71 -16.98
CA PHE A 103 7.60 -3.47 -15.77
C PHE A 103 9.08 -3.85 -15.65
N ASP A 104 9.68 -4.40 -16.72
CA ASP A 104 11.07 -4.80 -16.77
C ASP A 104 12.03 -3.60 -16.69
N LEU A 105 11.69 -2.48 -17.34
CA LEU A 105 12.44 -1.23 -17.24
C LEU A 105 12.39 -0.65 -15.81
N ASN A 106 11.23 -0.70 -15.16
CA ASN A 106 11.10 -0.30 -13.76
C ASN A 106 11.97 -1.19 -12.86
N LEU A 107 12.04 -2.48 -13.14
CA LEU A 107 12.89 -3.42 -12.42
C LEU A 107 14.39 -3.14 -12.62
N LEU A 108 14.80 -2.92 -13.87
CA LEU A 108 16.18 -2.60 -14.23
C LEU A 108 16.64 -1.29 -13.59
N HIS A 109 15.80 -0.25 -13.61
CA HIS A 109 16.06 1.02 -12.92
C HIS A 109 16.40 0.81 -11.44
N ILE A 110 15.71 -0.12 -10.77
CA ILE A 110 15.95 -0.42 -9.35
C ILE A 110 17.28 -1.16 -9.15
N ILE A 111 17.58 -2.13 -10.03
CA ILE A 111 18.85 -2.88 -9.99
C ILE A 111 20.04 -1.96 -10.19
N VAL A 112 19.98 -1.06 -11.18
CA VAL A 112 21.11 -0.24 -11.61
C VAL A 112 21.31 0.99 -10.71
N LEU A 113 20.23 1.65 -10.29
CA LEU A 113 20.30 2.96 -9.63
C LEU A 113 20.03 2.92 -8.12
N SER A 114 19.76 1.75 -7.52
CA SER A 114 19.56 1.61 -6.07
C SER A 114 20.33 0.42 -5.43
N PRO A 115 21.67 0.35 -5.60
CA PRO A 115 22.49 -0.78 -5.18
C PRO A 115 22.53 -1.03 -3.66
N TYR A 116 22.22 -0.03 -2.81
CA TYR A 116 22.22 -0.19 -1.34
C TYR A 116 21.08 -1.05 -0.78
N SER A 117 20.16 -1.53 -1.63
CA SER A 117 19.04 -2.40 -1.24
C SER A 117 19.22 -3.87 -1.67
N PHE A 118 20.41 -4.24 -2.18
CA PHE A 118 20.61 -5.49 -2.93
C PHE A 118 20.52 -6.79 -2.10
N GLU A 119 21.03 -6.81 -0.87
CA GLU A 119 21.20 -8.06 -0.11
C GLU A 119 19.88 -8.76 0.28
N SER A 120 18.77 -8.03 0.37
CA SER A 120 17.43 -8.60 0.63
C SER A 120 16.52 -8.66 -0.62
N SER A 121 17.01 -8.21 -1.79
CA SER A 121 16.15 -7.89 -2.95
C SER A 121 16.25 -8.83 -4.15
N VAL A 122 17.12 -9.83 -4.15
CA VAL A 122 17.27 -10.75 -5.30
C VAL A 122 15.95 -11.47 -5.61
N MET A 123 15.23 -11.94 -4.59
CA MET A 123 13.91 -12.56 -4.78
C MET A 123 12.83 -11.56 -5.18
N HIS A 124 12.95 -10.29 -4.75
CA HIS A 124 12.04 -9.21 -5.14
C HIS A 124 12.21 -8.77 -6.60
N LEU A 125 13.32 -9.15 -7.26
CA LEU A 125 13.68 -8.69 -8.59
C LEU A 125 13.72 -9.83 -9.62
N VAL A 126 14.39 -10.94 -9.30
CA VAL A 126 14.60 -12.06 -10.24
C VAL A 126 13.31 -12.80 -10.54
N VAL A 127 12.46 -13.04 -9.53
CA VAL A 127 11.19 -13.77 -9.73
C VAL A 127 10.24 -12.99 -10.64
N PRO A 128 9.97 -11.69 -10.42
CA PRO A 128 9.14 -10.93 -11.35
C PRO A 128 9.73 -10.82 -12.77
N ALA A 129 11.04 -10.65 -12.93
CA ALA A 129 11.71 -10.63 -14.25
C ALA A 129 11.57 -11.96 -14.99
N ALA A 130 11.76 -13.09 -14.32
CA ALA A 130 11.63 -14.40 -14.95
C ALA A 130 10.18 -14.67 -15.38
N LEU A 131 9.21 -14.13 -14.63
CA LEU A 131 7.79 -14.29 -14.93
C LEU A 131 7.30 -13.37 -16.06
N SER A 132 7.92 -12.20 -16.25
CA SER A 132 7.61 -11.30 -17.38
C SER A 132 8.02 -11.90 -18.74
N LEU A 133 8.95 -12.87 -18.73
CA LEU A 133 9.32 -13.66 -19.91
C LEU A 133 8.19 -14.59 -20.38
N VAL A 134 7.23 -14.98 -19.53
CA VAL A 134 6.15 -15.91 -19.90
C VAL A 134 5.16 -15.27 -20.89
N PRO A 135 4.63 -14.06 -20.65
CA PRO A 135 3.89 -13.31 -21.65
C PRO A 135 4.70 -13.09 -22.93
N ILE A 136 5.99 -12.75 -22.83
CA ILE A 136 6.86 -12.56 -24.00
C ILE A 136 6.95 -13.87 -24.80
N ALA A 137 7.27 -15.00 -24.17
CA ALA A 137 7.37 -16.30 -24.82
C ALA A 137 6.05 -16.73 -25.46
N ALA A 138 4.91 -16.46 -24.81
CA ALA A 138 3.59 -16.70 -25.38
C ALA A 138 3.32 -15.86 -26.63
N LEU A 139 3.72 -14.58 -26.61
CA LEU A 139 3.66 -13.68 -27.76
C LEU A 139 4.59 -14.14 -28.88
N LEU A 140 5.77 -14.69 -28.56
CA LEU A 140 6.66 -15.30 -29.55
C LEU A 140 6.09 -16.60 -30.13
N ALA A 141 5.49 -17.47 -29.31
CA ALA A 141 4.92 -18.74 -29.73
C ALA A 141 3.69 -18.58 -30.63
N SER A 142 2.91 -17.50 -30.42
CA SER A 142 1.81 -17.09 -31.32
C SER A 142 2.25 -16.89 -32.78
N ARG A 143 3.56 -16.75 -33.05
CA ARG A 143 4.13 -16.53 -34.38
C ARG A 143 4.17 -17.79 -35.26
N THR A 144 4.11 -18.98 -34.66
CA THR A 144 4.40 -20.25 -35.36
C THR A 144 3.24 -20.75 -36.22
N SER A 145 1.99 -20.46 -35.83
CA SER A 145 0.81 -20.76 -36.65
C SER A 145 -0.38 -19.89 -36.24
N ALA A 146 -1.33 -19.66 -37.17
CA ALA A 146 -2.58 -18.96 -36.85
C ALA A 146 -3.38 -19.67 -35.74
N ALA A 147 -3.32 -21.00 -35.69
CA ALA A 147 -3.93 -21.80 -34.63
C ALA A 147 -3.24 -21.60 -33.27
N ALA A 148 -1.90 -21.49 -33.23
CA ALA A 148 -1.17 -21.16 -32.02
C ALA A 148 -1.45 -19.72 -31.57
N ALA A 149 -1.55 -18.78 -32.50
CA ALA A 149 -1.93 -17.40 -32.22
C ALA A 149 -3.30 -17.30 -31.57
N GLU A 150 -4.28 -18.02 -32.10
CA GLU A 150 -5.63 -18.04 -31.56
C GLU A 150 -5.68 -18.72 -30.18
N ARG A 151 -4.96 -19.84 -30.00
CA ARG A 151 -4.91 -20.58 -28.73
C ARG A 151 -4.21 -19.82 -27.60
N LEU A 152 -3.18 -19.04 -27.91
CA LEU A 152 -2.38 -18.32 -26.92
C LEU A 152 -2.80 -16.85 -26.76
N ARG A 153 -3.81 -16.39 -27.51
CA ARG A 153 -4.27 -14.99 -27.47
C ARG A 153 -4.70 -14.50 -26.09
N PHE A 154 -5.15 -15.43 -25.23
CA PHE A 154 -5.51 -15.09 -23.85
C PHE A 154 -4.30 -14.65 -23.01
N LEU A 155 -3.09 -15.09 -23.32
CA LEU A 155 -1.86 -14.66 -22.64
C LEU A 155 -1.47 -13.22 -23.00
N ALA A 156 -1.87 -12.76 -24.19
CA ALA A 156 -1.75 -11.38 -24.64
C ALA A 156 -2.88 -10.48 -24.09
N ASN A 157 -3.81 -11.02 -23.30
CA ASN A 157 -4.86 -10.23 -22.69
C ASN A 157 -4.27 -9.33 -21.59
N PRO A 158 -4.54 -8.01 -21.60
CA PRO A 158 -4.04 -7.11 -20.56
C PRO A 158 -4.39 -7.51 -19.13
N TRP A 159 -5.56 -8.13 -18.90
CA TRP A 159 -5.94 -8.63 -17.58
C TRP A 159 -5.03 -9.75 -17.13
N THR A 160 -4.78 -10.72 -18.01
CA THR A 160 -3.88 -11.84 -17.70
C THR A 160 -2.47 -11.31 -17.42
N ALA A 161 -1.94 -10.44 -18.26
CA ALA A 161 -0.63 -9.83 -18.04
C ALA A 161 -0.57 -9.05 -16.72
N ALA A 162 -1.55 -8.19 -16.44
CA ALA A 162 -1.59 -7.40 -15.21
C ALA A 162 -1.63 -8.28 -13.96
N PHE A 163 -2.55 -9.24 -13.87
CA PHE A 163 -2.65 -10.15 -12.72
C PHE A 163 -1.40 -11.03 -12.55
N PHE A 164 -0.73 -11.42 -13.65
CA PHE A 164 0.56 -12.10 -13.58
C PHE A 164 1.65 -11.22 -12.97
N LEU A 165 1.81 -10.01 -13.50
CA LEU A 165 2.86 -9.07 -13.10
C LEU A 165 2.67 -8.55 -11.67
N THR A 166 1.43 -8.44 -11.17
CA THR A 166 1.15 -7.93 -9.82
C THR A 166 0.90 -9.05 -8.80
N GLY A 167 0.19 -10.10 -9.18
CA GLY A 167 -0.35 -11.11 -8.26
C GLY A 167 0.66 -12.15 -7.81
N ILE A 168 1.56 -12.62 -8.69
CA ILE A 168 2.60 -13.58 -8.29
C ILE A 168 3.61 -12.92 -7.34
N PRO A 169 4.16 -11.73 -7.63
CA PRO A 169 5.04 -11.04 -6.69
C PRO A 169 4.33 -10.70 -5.37
N TRP A 170 3.04 -10.35 -5.41
CA TRP A 170 2.28 -10.12 -4.18
C TRP A 170 2.15 -11.40 -3.33
N THR A 171 1.79 -12.52 -3.95
CA THR A 171 1.62 -13.82 -3.26
C THR A 171 2.94 -14.26 -2.63
N THR A 172 4.04 -14.20 -3.37
CA THR A 172 5.34 -14.72 -2.94
C THR A 172 6.07 -13.79 -1.96
N LEU A 173 5.94 -12.48 -2.12
CA LEU A 173 6.73 -11.49 -1.39
C LEU A 173 5.95 -10.79 -0.27
N GLN A 174 4.62 -10.79 -0.31
CA GLN A 174 3.78 -10.12 0.69
C GLN A 174 2.90 -11.11 1.47
N LEU A 175 2.15 -11.99 0.80
CA LEU A 175 1.25 -12.93 1.47
C LEU A 175 2.04 -14.02 2.21
N LEU A 176 3.06 -14.58 1.55
CA LEU A 176 3.87 -15.68 2.08
C LEU A 176 5.21 -15.18 2.62
N SER A 177 5.34 -13.90 2.97
CA SER A 177 6.63 -13.27 3.32
C SER A 177 7.36 -13.99 4.46
N ASP A 178 6.60 -14.47 5.45
CA ASP A 178 7.06 -15.18 6.66
C ASP A 178 7.23 -16.70 6.45
N LYS A 179 6.92 -17.23 5.26
CA LYS A 179 6.97 -18.67 4.96
C LYS A 179 8.31 -19.08 4.33
N THR A 180 8.54 -20.39 4.32
CA THR A 180 9.74 -21.01 3.71
C THR A 180 9.78 -20.77 2.20
N THR A 181 10.98 -20.82 1.61
CA THR A 181 11.17 -20.66 0.16
C THR A 181 10.35 -21.65 -0.66
N ALA A 182 10.24 -22.90 -0.19
CA ALA A 182 9.43 -23.93 -0.86
C ALA A 182 7.94 -23.54 -0.91
N LEU A 183 7.38 -23.05 0.21
CA LEU A 183 6.00 -22.59 0.25
C LEU A 183 5.77 -21.35 -0.63
N LYS A 184 6.75 -20.43 -0.67
CA LYS A 184 6.71 -19.26 -1.57
C LYS A 184 6.65 -19.70 -3.04
N VAL A 185 7.53 -20.62 -3.46
CA VAL A 185 7.54 -21.13 -4.84
C VAL A 185 6.24 -21.86 -5.17
N ALA A 186 5.79 -22.77 -4.30
CA ALA A 186 4.53 -23.50 -4.50
C ALA A 186 3.32 -22.56 -4.60
N GLY A 187 3.24 -21.55 -3.73
CA GLY A 187 2.19 -20.53 -3.77
C GLY A 187 2.22 -19.70 -5.05
N GLY A 188 3.41 -19.28 -5.52
CA GLY A 188 3.57 -18.56 -6.77
C GLY A 188 3.15 -19.37 -8.00
N VAL A 189 3.56 -20.65 -8.08
CA VAL A 189 3.18 -21.56 -9.17
C VAL A 189 1.68 -21.86 -9.12
N GLY A 190 1.11 -22.15 -7.95
CA GLY A 190 -0.31 -22.38 -7.77
C GLY A 190 -1.16 -21.19 -8.23
N TYR A 191 -0.75 -19.97 -7.86
CA TYR A 191 -1.38 -18.75 -8.32
C TYR A 191 -1.29 -18.58 -9.85
N ALA A 192 -0.11 -18.82 -10.44
CA ALA A 192 0.08 -18.72 -11.89
C ALA A 192 -0.85 -19.69 -12.65
N VAL A 193 -0.93 -20.95 -12.21
CA VAL A 193 -1.84 -21.95 -12.79
C VAL A 193 -3.29 -21.50 -12.68
N LEU A 194 -3.71 -21.00 -11.51
CA LEU A 194 -5.06 -20.49 -11.30
C LEU A 194 -5.41 -19.36 -12.29
N ILE A 195 -4.54 -18.36 -12.44
CA ILE A 195 -4.79 -17.26 -13.37
C ILE A 195 -4.82 -17.73 -14.83
N LEU A 196 -3.98 -18.69 -15.22
CA LEU A 196 -4.01 -19.26 -16.57
C LEU A 196 -5.32 -20.00 -16.86
N VAL A 197 -5.78 -20.81 -15.90
CA VAL A 197 -7.04 -21.54 -16.01
C VAL A 197 -8.21 -20.56 -16.09
N LEU A 198 -8.28 -19.57 -15.19
CA LEU A 198 -9.32 -18.54 -15.21
C LEU A 198 -9.30 -17.74 -16.52
N ALA A 199 -8.12 -17.32 -16.99
CA ALA A 199 -7.98 -16.60 -18.24
C ALA A 199 -8.46 -17.43 -19.43
N ALA A 200 -8.12 -18.72 -19.47
CA ALA A 200 -8.57 -19.64 -20.53
C ALA A 200 -10.10 -19.87 -20.49
N VAL A 201 -10.69 -20.04 -19.30
CA VAL A 201 -12.13 -20.22 -19.11
C VAL A 201 -12.89 -18.96 -19.53
N VAL A 202 -12.48 -17.79 -19.04
CA VAL A 202 -13.09 -16.50 -19.38
C VAL A 202 -12.93 -16.20 -20.87
N PHE A 203 -11.77 -16.48 -21.45
CA PHE A 203 -11.53 -16.29 -22.89
C PHE A 203 -12.44 -17.17 -23.75
N ARG A 204 -12.74 -18.40 -23.32
CA ARG A 204 -13.70 -19.29 -24.00
C ARG A 204 -15.15 -18.86 -23.82
N ALA A 205 -15.51 -18.39 -22.62
CA ALA A 205 -16.86 -17.95 -22.29
C ALA A 205 -17.23 -16.60 -22.93
N VAL A 206 -16.26 -15.69 -23.04
CA VAL A 206 -16.45 -14.32 -23.53
C VAL A 206 -15.81 -14.19 -24.91
N ARG A 207 -16.53 -14.62 -25.95
CA ARG A 207 -16.05 -14.66 -27.34
C ARG A 207 -16.05 -13.29 -28.06
N SER A 208 -16.49 -12.21 -27.41
CA SER A 208 -16.56 -10.87 -28.02
C SER A 208 -15.82 -9.79 -27.22
N TRP A 209 -15.11 -8.93 -27.97
CA TRP A 209 -14.44 -7.67 -27.66
C TRP A 209 -15.29 -6.60 -26.94
N LYS A 210 -16.57 -6.87 -26.65
CA LYS A 210 -17.45 -6.02 -25.83
C LYS A 210 -17.05 -5.96 -24.34
N THR A 211 -15.94 -6.59 -23.96
CA THR A 211 -15.22 -6.40 -22.68
C THR A 211 -14.77 -4.95 -22.42
N ALA A 212 -14.85 -4.06 -23.42
CA ALA A 212 -14.70 -2.62 -23.23
C ALA A 212 -15.70 -2.03 -22.20
N ALA A 213 -16.85 -2.65 -21.95
CA ALA A 213 -17.78 -2.25 -20.88
C ALA A 213 -17.36 -2.73 -19.48
N VAL A 214 -16.52 -3.77 -19.39
CA VAL A 214 -16.01 -4.31 -18.11
C VAL A 214 -14.96 -3.38 -17.53
N LEU A 215 -14.21 -2.66 -18.36
CA LEU A 215 -13.16 -1.76 -17.90
C LEU A 215 -13.70 -0.54 -17.14
N PRO A 216 -14.68 0.25 -17.64
CA PRO A 216 -15.29 1.32 -16.89
C PRO A 216 -15.92 0.82 -15.59
N VAL A 217 -16.60 -0.33 -15.61
CA VAL A 217 -17.20 -0.92 -14.41
C VAL A 217 -16.12 -1.34 -13.41
N ALA A 218 -15.05 -2.01 -13.83
CA ALA A 218 -13.95 -2.39 -12.96
C ALA A 218 -13.23 -1.15 -12.38
N VAL A 219 -13.03 -0.10 -13.19
CA VAL A 219 -12.47 1.18 -12.73
C VAL A 219 -13.41 1.82 -11.71
N LEU A 220 -14.70 1.93 -12.01
CA LEU A 220 -15.70 2.53 -11.12
C LEU A 220 -15.84 1.73 -9.82
N LEU A 221 -15.86 0.40 -9.87
CA LEU A 221 -15.91 -0.45 -8.69
C LEU A 221 -14.63 -0.35 -7.87
N THR A 222 -13.46 -0.28 -8.51
CA THR A 222 -12.18 -0.10 -7.81
C THR A 222 -12.14 1.26 -7.16
N LEU A 223 -12.51 2.33 -7.89
CA LEU A 223 -12.61 3.68 -7.36
C LEU A 223 -13.62 3.70 -6.20
N ALA A 224 -14.84 3.21 -6.38
CA ALA A 224 -15.86 3.13 -5.34
C ALA A 224 -15.38 2.37 -4.10
N ALA A 225 -14.77 1.19 -4.26
CA ALA A 225 -14.22 0.42 -3.16
C ALA A 225 -13.10 1.18 -2.43
N THR A 226 -12.20 1.85 -3.16
CA THR A 226 -11.16 2.68 -2.55
C THR A 226 -11.71 3.95 -1.89
N MET A 227 -12.81 4.51 -2.39
CA MET A 227 -13.47 5.68 -1.79
C MET A 227 -14.34 5.29 -0.58
N GLN A 228 -14.87 4.06 -0.55
CA GLN A 228 -15.72 3.55 0.53
C GLN A 228 -14.91 2.91 1.66
N ALA A 229 -13.70 2.43 1.37
CA ALA A 229 -12.75 1.99 2.38
C ALA A 229 -12.32 3.13 3.34
N ASP A 230 -12.60 4.40 3.01
CA ASP A 230 -12.55 5.55 3.93
C ASP A 230 -13.43 5.37 5.17
N HIS A 231 -14.43 4.48 5.07
CA HIS A 231 -15.52 4.35 6.04
C HIS A 231 -15.53 3.01 6.80
N THR A 232 -14.57 2.11 6.57
CA THR A 232 -14.57 0.79 7.24
C THR A 232 -13.27 0.52 7.99
N PRO A 233 -13.14 1.06 9.21
CA PRO A 233 -12.10 0.67 10.14
C PRO A 233 -12.46 -0.66 10.80
N HIS A 234 -11.48 -1.56 10.89
CA HIS A 234 -11.64 -2.82 11.62
C HIS A 234 -11.50 -2.68 13.14
N ILE A 235 -11.19 -1.48 13.67
CA ILE A 235 -11.46 -1.02 15.04
C ILE A 235 -11.58 0.51 14.96
N ALA A 236 -12.78 1.04 14.68
CA ALA A 236 -13.21 2.42 14.95
C ALA A 236 -14.65 2.59 14.41
N GLY A 237 -15.61 1.90 15.03
CA GLY A 237 -16.98 2.45 15.00
C GLY A 237 -16.98 3.85 15.61
N ASP A 238 -18.09 4.57 15.51
CA ASP A 238 -18.27 5.72 16.39
C ASP A 238 -17.96 5.28 17.84
N PRO A 239 -17.21 6.09 18.62
CA PRO A 239 -17.03 5.84 20.05
C PRO A 239 -18.38 5.44 20.65
N PRO A 240 -18.46 4.33 21.41
CA PRO A 240 -19.72 3.93 22.02
C PRO A 240 -20.23 5.07 22.91
N PRO A 241 -21.55 5.27 23.01
CA PRO A 241 -22.10 6.33 23.84
C PRO A 241 -21.55 6.23 25.25
N VAL A 242 -21.22 7.38 25.84
CA VAL A 242 -20.77 7.43 27.22
C VAL A 242 -21.97 7.20 28.13
N PRO A 243 -21.86 6.32 29.14
CA PRO A 243 -22.94 6.10 30.09
C PRO A 243 -23.32 7.43 30.78
N ASP A 244 -24.62 7.69 30.94
CA ASP A 244 -25.16 8.91 31.59
C ASP A 244 -24.76 9.00 33.09
N ASP A 245 -24.32 7.88 33.65
CA ASP A 245 -23.91 7.62 35.02
C ASP A 245 -22.38 7.65 35.15
N ALA A 246 -21.80 8.85 35.06
CA ALA A 246 -20.45 9.08 35.59
C ALA A 246 -20.49 8.96 37.11
N ASP A 247 -20.20 7.76 37.63
CA ASP A 247 -20.21 7.36 39.04
C ASP A 247 -19.21 8.15 39.91
N GLY A 248 -19.32 9.48 40.04
CA GLY A 248 -18.50 10.32 40.95
C GLY A 248 -16.97 10.21 40.82
N HIS A 249 -16.47 9.41 39.87
CA HIS A 249 -15.08 9.10 39.65
C HIS A 249 -14.43 10.20 38.81
N PRO A 250 -13.15 10.53 39.05
CA PRO A 250 -12.47 11.57 38.29
C PRO A 250 -12.14 11.08 36.88
N ASN A 251 -12.25 11.97 35.89
CA ASN A 251 -11.75 11.70 34.55
C ASN A 251 -10.23 11.48 34.57
N VAL A 252 -9.76 10.41 33.94
CA VAL A 252 -8.33 10.09 33.82
C VAL A 252 -7.87 10.35 32.39
N ILE A 253 -6.99 11.34 32.21
CA ILE A 253 -6.41 11.68 30.90
C ILE A 253 -4.91 11.41 30.91
N LEU A 254 -4.45 10.52 30.03
CA LEU A 254 -3.04 10.18 29.85
C LEU A 254 -2.51 10.75 28.52
N ILE A 255 -1.63 11.75 28.60
CA ILE A 255 -0.98 12.35 27.42
C ILE A 255 0.46 11.85 27.33
N VAL A 256 0.81 11.17 26.23
CA VAL A 256 2.16 10.66 25.98
C VAL A 256 2.79 11.43 24.81
N LEU A 257 3.97 12.01 25.05
CA LEU A 257 4.75 12.69 24.03
C LEU A 257 5.83 11.74 23.48
N ASP A 258 5.76 11.43 22.18
CA ASP A 258 6.68 10.48 21.55
C ASP A 258 8.05 11.10 21.29
N THR A 259 9.12 10.37 21.62
CA THR A 259 10.53 10.79 21.46
C THR A 259 10.92 12.14 22.08
N THR A 260 10.11 12.64 23.03
CA THR A 260 10.31 13.96 23.65
C THR A 260 11.34 13.88 24.78
N ARG A 261 12.24 14.86 24.83
CA ARG A 261 13.27 14.99 25.88
C ARG A 261 12.90 16.13 26.83
N ALA A 262 12.99 15.88 28.14
CA ALA A 262 12.71 16.90 29.16
C ALA A 262 13.51 18.20 28.95
N ASN A 263 14.81 18.10 28.67
CA ASN A 263 15.69 19.27 28.45
C ASN A 263 15.42 20.06 27.14
N ARG A 264 14.38 19.70 26.38
CA ARG A 264 13.90 20.44 25.20
C ARG A 264 12.54 21.08 25.42
N LEU A 265 11.98 20.97 26.62
CA LEU A 265 10.74 21.64 27.04
C LEU A 265 11.11 22.87 27.88
N SER A 266 10.47 24.00 27.57
CA SER A 266 10.68 25.24 28.32
C SER A 266 10.24 25.12 29.78
N LEU A 267 9.26 24.25 30.06
CA LEU A 267 8.86 23.84 31.42
C LEU A 267 10.05 23.34 32.28
N TYR A 268 11.06 22.73 31.66
CA TYR A 268 12.27 22.24 32.33
C TYR A 268 13.51 23.12 32.08
N GLY A 269 13.30 24.39 31.70
CA GLY A 269 14.37 25.39 31.55
C GLY A 269 15.00 25.49 30.16
N TYR A 270 14.35 24.96 29.12
CA TYR A 270 14.82 25.18 27.75
C TYR A 270 14.59 26.64 27.31
N GLU A 271 15.60 27.27 26.69
CA GLU A 271 15.61 28.71 26.39
C GLU A 271 14.52 29.16 25.41
N ARG A 272 13.99 28.26 24.57
CA ARG A 272 12.94 28.57 23.60
C ARG A 272 11.59 28.14 24.18
N PRO A 273 10.50 28.91 23.98
CA PRO A 273 9.17 28.58 24.49
C PRO A 273 8.54 27.40 23.72
N THR A 274 9.02 26.18 23.99
CA THR A 274 8.60 24.97 23.29
C THR A 274 7.41 24.28 23.95
N SER A 275 7.07 24.63 25.19
CA SER A 275 5.97 24.03 25.94
C SER A 275 5.14 25.02 26.77
N PRO A 276 4.71 26.17 26.23
CA PRO A 276 4.04 27.22 27.02
C PRO A 276 2.73 26.73 27.66
N ASN A 277 1.95 25.89 26.98
CA ASN A 277 0.72 25.33 27.57
C ASN A 277 1.01 24.39 28.76
N LEU A 278 2.14 23.67 28.73
CA LEU A 278 2.55 22.83 29.86
C LEU A 278 3.08 23.66 31.03
N GLU A 279 3.67 24.83 30.76
CA GLU A 279 4.07 25.78 31.81
C GLU A 279 2.84 26.32 32.54
N THR A 280 1.84 26.79 31.81
CA THR A 280 0.59 27.26 32.41
C THR A 280 -0.12 26.14 33.18
N PHE A 281 -0.16 24.92 32.64
CA PHE A 281 -0.75 23.78 33.36
C PHE A 281 0.04 23.43 34.64
N ALA A 282 1.37 23.56 34.61
CA ALA A 282 2.23 23.27 35.75
C ALA A 282 2.03 24.22 36.95
N GLU A 283 1.48 25.43 36.74
CA GLU A 283 1.18 26.39 37.83
C GLU A 283 0.24 25.80 38.89
N GLY A 284 -0.66 24.90 38.49
CA GLY A 284 -1.62 24.22 39.37
C GLY A 284 -1.40 22.70 39.49
N ALA A 285 -0.32 22.16 38.94
CA ALA A 285 -0.10 20.71 38.86
C ALA A 285 1.20 20.27 39.56
N THR A 286 1.25 18.98 39.93
CA THR A 286 2.48 18.37 40.45
C THR A 286 3.47 18.10 39.32
N VAL A 287 4.64 18.74 39.38
CA VAL A 287 5.72 18.55 38.40
C VAL A 287 6.78 17.60 38.95
N TYR A 288 7.04 16.51 38.23
CA TYR A 288 8.09 15.56 38.57
C TYR A 288 9.41 15.93 37.87
N THR A 289 10.45 16.24 38.66
CA THR A 289 11.80 16.52 38.13
C THR A 289 12.60 15.25 37.83
N ARG A 290 12.11 14.09 38.28
CA ARG A 290 12.76 12.77 38.17
C ARG A 290 11.79 11.67 37.73
N ALA A 291 11.12 11.87 36.60
CA ALA A 291 10.34 10.84 35.92
C ALA A 291 11.20 10.12 34.87
N VAL A 292 11.43 8.80 35.03
CA VAL A 292 12.36 8.03 34.19
C VAL A 292 11.59 6.98 33.37
N SER A 293 11.86 6.91 32.06
CA SER A 293 11.31 5.86 31.19
C SER A 293 11.85 4.47 31.57
N SER A 294 11.02 3.44 31.47
CA SER A 294 11.43 2.05 31.75
C SER A 294 12.36 1.43 30.70
N GLY A 295 12.58 2.13 29.58
CA GLY A 295 13.46 1.72 28.50
C GLY A 295 13.63 2.80 27.42
N ASP A 296 14.37 2.45 26.38
CA ASP A 296 14.65 3.30 25.20
C ASP A 296 13.75 2.99 23.99
N MET A 297 12.87 1.99 24.12
CA MET A 297 12.03 1.48 23.04
C MET A 297 10.54 1.70 23.33
N THR A 298 9.81 2.30 22.38
CA THR A 298 8.36 2.56 22.46
C THR A 298 7.56 1.34 22.90
N LEU A 299 7.75 0.18 22.24
CA LEU A 299 7.02 -1.06 22.54
C LEU A 299 7.22 -1.50 24.00
N THR A 300 8.44 -1.43 24.50
CA THR A 300 8.76 -1.85 25.87
C THR A 300 8.22 -0.84 26.89
N THR A 301 8.45 0.45 26.68
CA THR A 301 7.98 1.49 27.60
C THR A 301 6.46 1.54 27.69
N HIS A 302 5.73 1.40 26.56
CA HIS A 302 4.27 1.36 26.59
C HIS A 302 3.76 0.08 27.27
N GLY A 303 4.43 -1.07 27.06
CA GLY A 303 4.11 -2.30 27.79
C GLY A 303 4.21 -2.10 29.31
N THR A 304 5.27 -1.45 29.78
CA THR A 304 5.40 -1.10 31.20
C THR A 304 4.36 -0.08 31.66
N LEU A 305 4.11 0.97 30.87
CA LEU A 305 3.13 2.02 31.18
C LEU A 305 1.74 1.42 31.41
N PHE A 306 1.30 0.50 30.55
CA PHE A 306 -0.03 -0.09 30.64
C PHE A 306 -0.14 -1.21 31.68
N THR A 307 0.93 -1.95 31.98
CA THR A 307 0.85 -3.14 32.87
C THR A 307 1.47 -2.93 34.25
N GLY A 308 2.26 -1.88 34.45
CA GLY A 308 3.10 -1.71 35.63
C GLY A 308 4.28 -2.70 35.74
N LEU A 309 4.50 -3.54 34.74
CA LEU A 309 5.56 -4.56 34.73
C LEU A 309 6.80 -4.10 33.97
N TYR A 310 7.98 -4.56 34.37
CA TYR A 310 9.21 -4.31 33.61
C TYR A 310 9.21 -5.07 32.28
N GLY A 311 9.97 -4.56 31.30
CA GLY A 311 10.17 -5.14 29.97
C GLY A 311 10.41 -6.66 29.95
N ARG A 312 11.23 -7.15 30.88
CA ARG A 312 11.54 -8.59 31.00
C ARG A 312 10.34 -9.43 31.45
N GLN A 313 9.42 -8.85 32.21
CA GLN A 313 8.24 -9.55 32.75
C GLN A 313 7.13 -9.64 31.71
N HIS A 314 6.76 -8.52 31.07
CA HIS A 314 5.70 -8.53 30.05
C HIS A 314 6.19 -9.02 28.68
N GLY A 315 7.50 -8.92 28.40
CA GLY A 315 8.13 -9.50 27.22
C GLY A 315 7.82 -8.78 25.91
N ALA A 316 7.21 -7.60 25.93
CA ALA A 316 6.98 -6.79 24.74
C ALA A 316 8.26 -6.00 24.42
N HIS A 317 9.08 -6.52 23.52
CA HIS A 317 10.38 -5.96 23.14
C HIS A 317 10.83 -6.51 21.79
N ARG A 318 11.88 -5.91 21.21
CA ARG A 318 12.61 -6.48 20.06
C ARG A 318 13.73 -7.40 20.53
N SER A 319 13.97 -8.45 19.77
CA SER A 319 15.14 -9.31 19.88
C SER A 319 15.65 -9.68 18.48
N GLU A 320 16.81 -10.32 18.39
CA GLU A 320 17.32 -10.88 17.13
C GLU A 320 16.33 -11.87 16.51
N THR A 321 15.64 -12.65 17.34
CA THR A 321 14.61 -13.61 16.92
C THR A 321 13.25 -12.96 16.63
N THR A 322 13.01 -11.74 17.12
CA THR A 322 11.77 -10.98 16.88
C THR A 322 12.10 -9.54 16.45
N PRO A 323 12.71 -9.37 15.26
CA PRO A 323 13.21 -8.06 14.84
C PRO A 323 12.10 -7.04 14.60
N ALA A 324 10.85 -7.47 14.39
CA ALA A 324 9.68 -6.59 14.31
C ALA A 324 9.15 -6.17 15.70
N GLY A 325 9.51 -6.91 16.76
CA GLY A 325 8.99 -6.77 18.12
C GLY A 325 7.98 -7.87 18.47
N ARG A 326 8.02 -8.32 19.72
CA ARG A 326 7.02 -9.24 20.29
C ARG A 326 5.84 -8.44 20.85
N PRO A 327 4.58 -8.75 20.50
CA PRO A 327 3.41 -8.06 21.02
C PRO A 327 3.25 -8.29 22.53
N LEU A 328 2.55 -7.35 23.19
CA LEU A 328 2.06 -7.55 24.55
C LEU A 328 1.03 -8.68 24.53
N ALA A 329 1.24 -9.71 25.35
CA ALA A 329 0.34 -10.85 25.40
C ALA A 329 -0.94 -10.51 26.17
N SER A 330 -2.09 -11.00 25.70
CA SER A 330 -3.42 -10.78 26.30
C SER A 330 -3.61 -11.32 27.72
N ARG A 331 -2.64 -12.08 28.25
CA ARG A 331 -2.66 -12.53 29.65
C ARG A 331 -2.25 -11.44 30.64
N PHE A 332 -1.69 -10.33 30.16
CA PHE A 332 -1.26 -9.22 31.01
C PHE A 332 -2.37 -8.19 31.07
N VAL A 333 -2.97 -8.04 32.25
CA VAL A 333 -4.00 -7.03 32.49
C VAL A 333 -3.38 -5.64 32.40
N THR A 334 -4.02 -4.78 31.62
CA THR A 334 -3.64 -3.39 31.41
C THR A 334 -4.45 -2.44 32.31
N VAL A 335 -3.94 -1.23 32.54
CA VAL A 335 -4.67 -0.18 33.26
C VAL A 335 -5.96 0.23 32.55
N ALA A 336 -6.01 0.13 31.23
CA ALA A 336 -7.24 0.35 30.48
C ALA A 336 -8.30 -0.74 30.79
N GLU A 337 -7.90 -2.02 30.87
CA GLU A 337 -8.80 -3.10 31.28
C GLU A 337 -9.27 -2.94 32.73
N MET A 338 -8.38 -2.51 33.64
CA MET A 338 -8.74 -2.23 35.02
C MET A 338 -9.75 -1.09 35.12
N LEU A 339 -9.53 0.02 34.39
CA LEU A 339 -10.47 1.15 34.36
C LEU A 339 -11.80 0.74 33.74
N LEU A 340 -11.78 -0.03 32.65
CA LEU A 340 -13.00 -0.54 32.01
C LEU A 340 -13.81 -1.44 32.96
N ALA A 341 -13.14 -2.25 33.77
CA ALA A 341 -13.79 -3.08 34.79
C ALA A 341 -14.44 -2.25 35.91
N GLU A 342 -13.93 -1.04 36.17
CA GLU A 342 -14.48 -0.04 37.08
C GLU A 342 -15.43 0.95 36.36
N SER A 343 -16.09 0.49 35.29
CA SER A 343 -17.08 1.26 34.52
C SER A 343 -16.57 2.54 33.83
N TYR A 344 -15.25 2.74 33.71
CA TYR A 344 -14.74 3.86 32.91
C TYR A 344 -14.99 3.64 31.43
N TRP A 345 -15.35 4.73 30.76
CA TRP A 345 -15.34 4.79 29.32
C TRP A 345 -13.92 5.00 28.79
N THR A 346 -13.31 3.95 28.23
CA THR A 346 -11.89 3.96 27.85
C THR A 346 -11.68 4.23 26.37
N ALA A 347 -10.96 5.31 26.06
CA ALA A 347 -10.62 5.67 24.69
C ALA A 347 -9.13 6.02 24.51
N ALA A 348 -8.60 5.75 23.32
CA ALA A 348 -7.23 6.11 22.94
C ALA A 348 -7.18 6.67 21.52
N VAL A 349 -6.43 7.77 21.33
CA VAL A 349 -6.09 8.33 20.01
C VAL A 349 -4.57 8.41 19.90
N VAL A 350 -4.01 7.74 18.90
CA VAL A 350 -2.58 7.40 18.87
C VAL A 350 -1.89 7.90 17.61
N GLY A 351 -0.79 8.64 17.79
CA GLY A 351 0.09 9.10 16.71
C GLY A 351 1.15 8.08 16.28
N ASN A 352 1.58 7.18 17.19
CA ASN A 352 2.63 6.20 16.94
C ASN A 352 2.07 4.90 16.36
N ARG A 353 2.12 4.76 15.04
CA ARG A 353 1.70 3.54 14.32
C ARG A 353 2.78 2.48 14.14
N GLY A 354 4.00 2.78 14.58
CA GLY A 354 5.08 1.81 14.53
C GLY A 354 4.88 0.71 15.56
N TYR A 355 4.49 1.09 16.77
CA TYR A 355 4.44 0.17 17.91
C TYR A 355 3.16 0.24 18.73
N VAL A 356 2.47 1.38 18.79
CA VAL A 356 1.28 1.54 19.65
C VAL A 356 0.02 1.27 18.81
N THR A 357 -0.17 0.00 18.47
CA THR A 357 -1.24 -0.48 17.59
C THR A 357 -1.86 -1.78 18.12
N PRO A 358 -3.05 -2.19 17.61
CA PRO A 358 -3.65 -3.48 17.96
C PRO A 358 -2.76 -4.67 17.64
N HIS A 359 -1.92 -4.57 16.59
CA HIS A 359 -0.96 -5.61 16.23
C HIS A 359 0.02 -5.94 17.37
N PHE A 360 0.35 -4.95 18.21
CA PHE A 360 1.20 -5.13 19.39
C PHE A 360 0.42 -5.32 20.69
N GLY A 361 -0.92 -5.41 20.64
CA GLY A 361 -1.79 -5.63 21.79
C GLY A 361 -2.00 -4.41 22.67
N PHE A 362 -1.89 -3.18 22.13
CA PHE A 362 -2.11 -1.96 22.91
C PHE A 362 -3.55 -1.44 22.90
N ASP A 363 -4.45 -2.12 22.21
CA ASP A 363 -5.90 -1.89 22.20
C ASP A 363 -6.63 -2.62 23.35
N GLN A 364 -5.93 -3.44 24.14
CA GLN A 364 -6.49 -4.14 25.29
C GLN A 364 -7.15 -3.15 26.26
N GLY A 365 -8.43 -3.38 26.56
CA GLY A 365 -9.20 -2.58 27.52
C GLY A 365 -9.72 -1.24 27.01
N PHE A 366 -9.53 -0.90 25.73
CA PHE A 366 -10.08 0.32 25.14
C PHE A 366 -11.38 0.04 24.39
N LEU A 367 -12.45 0.75 24.75
CA LEU A 367 -13.72 0.76 24.00
C LEU A 367 -13.58 1.47 22.65
N TYR A 368 -12.74 2.50 22.59
CA TYR A 368 -12.38 3.20 21.36
C TYR A 368 -10.86 3.28 21.19
N PHE A 369 -10.32 2.87 20.05
CA PHE A 369 -8.88 2.91 19.78
C PHE A 369 -8.58 3.40 18.36
N ASP A 370 -8.17 4.65 18.23
CA ASP A 370 -7.76 5.23 16.96
C ASP A 370 -6.25 5.26 16.80
N SER A 371 -5.71 4.26 16.09
CA SER A 371 -4.35 4.31 15.55
C SER A 371 -4.34 4.45 14.03
N ARG A 372 -5.39 5.03 13.41
CA ARG A 372 -5.45 5.17 11.95
C ARG A 372 -4.33 6.05 11.43
N GLY A 373 -3.93 5.80 10.19
CA GLY A 373 -2.85 6.52 9.54
C GLY A 373 -3.02 6.84 8.10
N PRO A 374 -2.33 7.88 7.59
CA PRO A 374 -2.36 8.10 6.17
C PRO A 374 -1.68 6.92 5.50
N VAL A 375 -2.29 6.44 4.43
CA VAL A 375 -1.67 5.43 3.59
C VAL A 375 -0.53 6.14 2.90
N PRO A 376 0.69 5.60 3.02
CA PRO A 376 1.80 6.19 2.31
C PRO A 376 1.56 5.86 0.83
N LEU A 377 1.12 6.89 0.11
CA LEU A 377 0.85 6.87 -1.32
C LEU A 377 1.97 6.18 -2.14
N PHE A 378 3.21 6.34 -1.68
CA PHE A 378 4.37 5.64 -2.19
C PHE A 378 5.35 5.19 -1.08
N GLY A 379 4.82 4.66 0.03
CA GLY A 379 5.61 4.12 1.16
C GLY A 379 6.47 2.92 0.81
N HIS A 380 6.46 1.86 1.62
CA HIS A 380 7.02 0.56 1.20
C HIS A 380 6.17 -0.06 0.09
N VAL A 381 6.08 0.61 -1.07
CA VAL A 381 5.59 0.04 -2.32
C VAL A 381 6.70 -0.89 -2.81
N PRO A 382 6.42 -2.20 -2.94
CA PRO A 382 7.39 -3.12 -3.48
C PRO A 382 7.97 -2.64 -4.81
N ALA A 383 9.25 -2.94 -5.00
CA ALA A 383 10.05 -2.54 -6.16
C ALA A 383 9.34 -2.75 -7.51
N TYR A 384 8.63 -3.86 -7.65
CA TYR A 384 8.05 -4.31 -8.91
C TYR A 384 6.82 -3.52 -9.37
N TYR A 385 6.22 -2.67 -8.55
CA TYR A 385 5.07 -1.87 -9.00
C TYR A 385 5.49 -0.67 -9.85
N ILE A 386 4.83 -0.47 -11.00
CA ILE A 386 5.12 0.65 -11.92
C ILE A 386 4.91 2.01 -11.22
N ARG A 387 3.97 2.10 -10.28
CA ARG A 387 3.77 3.33 -9.50
C ARG A 387 5.03 3.80 -8.76
N ARG A 388 5.97 2.91 -8.43
CA ARG A 388 7.25 3.29 -7.81
C ARG A 388 8.14 4.07 -8.79
N GLY A 389 8.18 3.65 -10.05
CA GLY A 389 8.86 4.40 -11.11
C GLY A 389 8.22 5.77 -11.35
N ILE A 390 6.88 5.82 -11.40
CA ILE A 390 6.12 7.08 -11.49
C ILE A 390 6.46 8.01 -10.32
N ARG A 391 6.53 7.48 -9.10
CA ARG A 391 6.98 8.25 -7.92
C ARG A 391 8.34 8.87 -8.15
N ALA A 392 9.33 8.05 -8.52
CA ALA A 392 10.71 8.49 -8.68
C ALA A 392 10.80 9.62 -9.70
N ALA A 393 10.00 9.55 -10.76
CA ALA A 393 9.89 10.60 -11.78
C ALA A 393 9.18 11.87 -11.29
N LEU A 394 8.25 11.80 -10.32
CA LEU A 394 7.53 12.95 -9.78
C LEU A 394 8.31 13.71 -8.69
N VAL A 395 9.21 13.05 -7.98
CA VAL A 395 10.00 13.65 -6.87
C VAL A 395 10.74 14.94 -7.25
N PRO A 396 11.32 15.11 -8.45
CA PRO A 396 11.94 16.37 -8.85
C PRO A 396 10.95 17.54 -9.00
N PHE A 397 9.67 17.25 -9.25
CA PHE A 397 8.65 18.26 -9.57
C PHE A 397 7.75 18.62 -8.39
N ALA A 398 7.63 17.73 -7.40
CA ALA A 398 6.89 18.01 -6.17
C ALA A 398 7.56 17.33 -4.97
N PRO A 399 7.62 18.00 -3.80
CA PRO A 399 8.14 17.39 -2.57
C PRO A 399 7.38 16.10 -2.24
N ARG A 400 8.09 15.11 -1.70
CA ARG A 400 7.45 13.86 -1.23
C ARG A 400 6.30 14.15 -0.28
N SER A 401 6.41 15.12 0.62
CA SER A 401 5.34 15.49 1.56
C SER A 401 4.02 15.92 0.89
N THR A 402 4.05 16.36 -0.36
CA THR A 402 2.85 16.71 -1.15
C THR A 402 2.02 15.49 -1.53
N PHE A 403 2.67 14.33 -1.67
CA PHE A 403 2.06 13.10 -2.15
C PHE A 403 2.53 11.85 -1.39
N ASP A 404 3.16 11.95 -0.23
CA ASP A 404 3.60 10.84 0.62
C ASP A 404 3.36 11.26 2.07
N ARG A 405 2.19 10.92 2.60
CA ARG A 405 1.92 11.07 4.03
C ARG A 405 2.15 9.72 4.71
N VAL A 406 3.24 9.63 5.47
CA VAL A 406 3.56 8.45 6.29
C VAL A 406 3.04 8.64 7.73
N THR A 407 2.92 9.89 8.17
CA THR A 407 2.49 10.28 9.52
C THR A 407 1.20 11.09 9.49
N ARG A 408 0.38 10.98 10.54
CA ARG A 408 -0.72 11.94 10.75
C ARG A 408 -0.12 13.23 11.28
N HIS A 409 -0.67 14.36 10.85
CA HIS A 409 -0.34 15.64 11.44
C HIS A 409 -0.96 15.73 12.84
N ALA A 410 -0.30 16.45 13.75
CA ALA A 410 -0.80 16.70 15.10
C ALA A 410 -2.23 17.26 15.08
N ALA A 411 -2.54 18.19 14.17
CA ALA A 411 -3.89 18.74 14.02
C ALA A 411 -4.98 17.67 13.78
N ALA A 412 -4.68 16.62 13.01
CA ALA A 412 -5.63 15.54 12.74
C ALA A 412 -5.73 14.51 13.88
N ILE A 413 -4.70 14.42 14.72
CA ILE A 413 -4.73 13.62 15.95
C ILE A 413 -5.53 14.37 17.01
N ASN A 414 -5.24 15.66 17.20
CA ASN A 414 -5.93 16.53 18.14
C ASN A 414 -7.41 16.67 17.80
N LYS A 415 -7.77 16.87 16.52
CA LYS A 415 -9.17 16.92 16.10
C LYS A 415 -9.92 15.67 16.53
N GLU A 416 -9.35 14.49 16.29
CA GLU A 416 -9.98 13.24 16.70
C GLU A 416 -10.06 13.11 18.22
N ALA A 417 -8.99 13.45 18.94
CA ALA A 417 -8.99 13.41 20.40
C ALA A 417 -10.06 14.33 20.99
N PHE A 418 -10.25 15.53 20.44
CA PHE A 418 -11.32 16.43 20.85
C PHE A 418 -12.70 15.92 20.43
N ASP A 419 -12.86 15.38 19.22
CA ASP A 419 -14.13 14.77 18.78
C ASP A 419 -14.54 13.58 19.69
N VAL A 420 -13.57 12.86 20.26
CA VAL A 420 -13.78 11.80 21.26
C VAL A 420 -14.15 12.37 22.62
N LEU A 421 -13.43 13.40 23.08
CA LEU A 421 -13.69 14.06 24.36
C LEU A 421 -15.02 14.81 24.39
N ASP A 422 -15.46 15.41 23.28
CA ASP A 422 -16.75 16.12 23.19
C ASP A 422 -17.96 15.16 23.23
N ARG A 423 -17.73 13.87 22.98
CA ARG A 423 -18.75 12.81 23.06
C ARG A 423 -18.78 12.12 24.42
N ALA A 424 -17.78 12.37 25.26
CA ALA A 424 -17.60 11.81 26.58
C ALA A 424 -17.91 12.82 27.68
#